data_AF-A0A4R6SAC7-F1
#
_entry.id   AF-A0A4R6SAC7-F1
#
_cell.length_a   1.000
_cell.length_b   1.000
_cell.length_c   1.000
_cell.angle_alpha   90.00
_cell.angle_beta   90.00
_cell.angle_gamma   90.00
#
_symmetry.space_group_name_H-M   'P 1'
#
loop_
_entity.id
_entity.type
_entity.pdbx_description
1 polymer ?
#
loop_
_entity_poly.entity_id
_entity_poly.type
_entity_poly.pdbx_seq_one_letter_code
_entity_poly.pdbx_strand_id
1 'polypeptide(L)'
;MDPIKNEEGFTLLEIVISLVILLILVIAFSGGIINSFRTETRVDQRLETIRVTNSITESLRANKKDFDTIDNNFWGKIENDINDDTNYSIGSNNDFDIEITHSKDGNLYLFQIEWTNRNYSTEVLLAGDE
;
A
#
# COMPACT_ATOMS: atom_id res chain seq x y z
N MET A 1 -23.69 -34.05 61.04
CA MET A 1 -22.35 -34.44 60.55
C MET A 1 -22.43 -34.34 59.05
N ASP A 2 -22.05 -33.17 58.52
CA ASP A 2 -22.01 -32.97 57.08
C ASP A 2 -20.84 -33.77 56.50
N PRO A 3 -21.02 -34.49 55.38
CA PRO A 3 -19.92 -35.17 54.74
C PRO A 3 -18.93 -34.12 54.25
N ILE A 4 -17.67 -34.23 54.68
CA ILE A 4 -16.56 -33.44 54.18
C ILE A 4 -16.52 -33.67 52.67
N LYS A 5 -16.84 -32.62 51.90
CA LYS A 5 -16.68 -32.62 50.45
C LYS A 5 -15.19 -32.78 50.18
N ASN A 6 -14.78 -33.93 49.64
CA ASN A 6 -13.46 -34.09 49.07
C ASN A 6 -13.41 -33.17 47.83
N GLU A 7 -12.79 -32.00 47.98
CA GLU A 7 -12.43 -31.18 46.85
C GLU A 7 -11.31 -31.92 46.12
N GLU A 8 -11.67 -32.64 45.05
CA GLU A 8 -10.74 -33.33 44.18
C GLU A 8 -9.81 -32.30 43.54
N GLY A 9 -8.58 -32.20 44.05
CA GLY A 9 -7.54 -31.34 43.47
C GLY A 9 -7.07 -31.88 42.12
N PHE A 10 -6.61 -30.98 41.25
CA PHE A 10 -6.09 -31.34 39.93
C PHE A 10 -4.95 -32.35 40.04
N THR A 11 -5.04 -33.41 39.22
CA THR A 11 -3.93 -34.37 39.11
C THR A 11 -2.77 -33.74 38.35
N LEU A 12 -1.54 -34.16 38.64
CA LEU A 12 -0.34 -33.62 37.97
C LEU A 12 -0.39 -33.81 36.44
N LEU A 13 -1.00 -34.90 35.99
CA LEU A 13 -1.24 -35.19 34.57
C LEU A 13 -2.15 -34.13 33.93
N GLU A 14 -3.21 -33.76 34.61
CA GLU A 14 -4.23 -32.81 34.12
C GLU A 14 -3.67 -31.39 33.99
N ILE A 15 -2.75 -31.01 34.90
CA ILE A 15 -1.99 -29.75 34.82
C ILE A 15 -1.10 -29.74 33.58
N VAL A 16 -0.36 -30.83 33.33
CA VAL A 16 0.52 -30.95 32.15
C VAL A 16 -0.28 -30.90 30.86
N ILE A 17 -1.39 -31.61 30.77
CA ILE A 17 -2.27 -31.59 29.59
C ILE A 17 -2.83 -30.18 29.36
N SER A 18 -3.28 -29.51 30.42
CA SER A 18 -3.82 -28.14 30.34
C SER A 18 -2.75 -27.15 29.85
N LEU A 19 -1.51 -27.26 30.32
CA LEU A 19 -0.38 -26.46 29.86
C LEU A 19 -0.06 -26.67 28.38
N VAL A 20 -0.11 -27.92 27.91
CA VAL A 20 0.13 -28.25 26.50
C VAL A 20 -0.96 -27.66 25.61
N ILE A 21 -2.24 -27.80 26.00
CA ILE A 21 -3.37 -27.21 25.26
C ILE A 21 -3.23 -25.68 25.22
N LEU A 22 -2.88 -25.05 26.34
CA LEU A 22 -2.67 -23.61 26.42
C LEU A 22 -1.55 -23.15 25.47
N LEU A 23 -0.43 -23.87 25.44
CA LEU A 23 0.69 -23.58 24.53
C LEU A 23 0.28 -23.65 23.06
N ILE A 24 -0.47 -24.69 22.68
CA ILE A 24 -0.96 -24.83 21.30
C ILE A 24 -1.86 -23.65 20.93
N LEU A 25 -2.76 -23.25 21.82
CA LEU A 25 -3.64 -22.10 21.61
C LEU A 25 -2.83 -20.81 21.43
N VAL A 26 -1.88 -20.53 22.32
CA VAL A 26 -1.04 -19.32 22.26
C VAL A 26 -0.29 -19.24 20.93
N ILE A 27 0.29 -20.35 20.46
CA ILE A 27 1.01 -20.40 19.19
C ILE A 27 0.06 -20.15 18.01
N ALA A 28 -1.11 -20.80 18.00
CA ALA A 28 -2.11 -20.64 16.94
C ALA A 28 -2.62 -19.20 16.83
N PHE A 29 -2.96 -18.56 17.96
CA PHE A 29 -3.43 -17.18 17.98
C PHE A 29 -2.33 -16.18 17.62
N SER A 30 -1.09 -16.41 18.05
CA SER A 30 0.05 -15.54 17.73
C SER A 30 0.29 -15.46 16.22
N GLY A 31 0.21 -16.60 15.52
CA GLY A 31 0.35 -16.65 14.06
C GLY A 31 -0.76 -15.88 13.32
N GLY A 32 -2.02 -16.03 13.77
CA GLY A 32 -3.16 -15.35 13.17
C GLY A 32 -3.10 -13.82 13.33
N ILE A 33 -2.72 -13.35 14.52
CA ILE A 33 -2.61 -11.91 14.81
C ILE A 33 -1.47 -11.27 13.98
N ILE A 34 -0.29 -11.90 13.91
CA ILE A 34 0.84 -11.38 13.13
C ILE A 34 0.49 -11.27 11.64
N ASN A 35 -0.18 -12.29 11.09
CA ASN A 35 -0.60 -12.26 9.69
C ASN A 35 -1.68 -11.20 9.43
N SER A 36 -2.55 -10.93 10.40
CA SER A 36 -3.58 -9.90 10.28
C SER A 36 -2.95 -8.51 10.18
N PHE A 37 -2.01 -8.18 11.07
CA PHE A 37 -1.28 -6.90 11.00
C PHE A 37 -0.50 -6.74 9.69
N ARG A 38 0.18 -7.80 9.23
CA ARG A 38 0.90 -7.77 7.94
C ARG A 38 -0.04 -7.55 6.75
N THR A 39 -1.26 -8.07 6.82
CA THR A 39 -2.25 -7.92 5.75
C THR A 39 -2.82 -6.51 5.76
N GLU A 40 -3.15 -5.96 6.92
CA GLU A 40 -3.63 -4.59 7.09
C GLU A 40 -2.62 -3.58 6.53
N THR A 41 -1.34 -3.67 6.94
CA THR A 41 -0.28 -2.78 6.42
C THR A 41 -0.14 -2.88 4.90
N ARG A 42 -0.27 -4.09 4.33
CA ARG A 42 -0.20 -4.28 2.86
C ARG A 42 -1.41 -3.66 2.15
N VAL A 43 -2.60 -3.71 2.75
CA VAL A 43 -3.81 -3.12 2.20
C VAL A 43 -3.72 -1.59 2.23
N ASP A 44 -3.27 -1.02 3.35
CA ASP A 44 -3.11 0.43 3.49
C ASP A 44 -2.13 0.99 2.46
N GLN A 45 -0.96 0.33 2.31
CA GLN A 45 0.01 0.67 1.27
C GLN A 45 -0.61 0.61 -0.14
N ARG A 46 -1.42 -0.41 -0.42
CA ARG A 46 -2.07 -0.54 -1.73
C ARG A 46 -3.10 0.56 -1.97
N LEU A 47 -3.91 0.90 -0.96
CA LEU A 47 -4.91 1.97 -1.07
C LEU A 47 -4.25 3.34 -1.26
N GLU A 48 -3.15 3.59 -0.55
CA GLU A 48 -2.35 4.79 -0.72
C GLU A 48 -1.76 4.88 -2.13
N THR A 49 -1.16 3.80 -2.65
CA THR A 49 -0.65 3.74 -4.02
C THR A 49 -1.73 4.08 -5.04
N ILE A 50 -2.92 3.48 -4.91
CA ILE A 50 -4.04 3.76 -5.81
C ILE A 50 -4.48 5.22 -5.70
N ARG A 51 -4.60 5.76 -4.48
CA ARG A 51 -4.99 7.16 -4.25
C ARG A 51 -4.01 8.13 -4.91
N VAL A 52 -2.71 7.94 -4.69
CA VAL A 52 -1.66 8.80 -5.24
C VAL A 52 -1.62 8.68 -6.76
N THR A 53 -1.69 7.46 -7.32
CA THR A 53 -1.76 7.25 -8.77
C THR A 53 -3.00 7.87 -9.41
N ASN A 54 -4.15 7.85 -8.75
CA ASN A 54 -5.34 8.55 -9.22
C ASN A 54 -5.14 10.07 -9.19
N SER A 55 -4.48 10.59 -8.16
CA SER A 55 -4.13 12.01 -8.07
C SER A 55 -3.20 12.43 -9.22
N ILE A 56 -2.15 11.64 -9.50
CA ILE A 56 -1.26 11.84 -10.66
C ILE A 56 -2.08 11.87 -11.95
N THR A 57 -2.97 10.90 -12.13
CA THR A 57 -3.79 10.80 -13.34
C THR A 57 -4.69 12.02 -13.52
N GLU A 58 -5.25 12.54 -12.43
CA GLU A 58 -6.08 13.74 -12.46
C GLU A 58 -5.24 15.00 -12.72
N SER A 59 -4.08 15.15 -12.09
CA SER A 59 -3.14 16.24 -12.37
C SER A 59 -2.67 16.21 -13.83
N LEU A 60 -2.38 15.04 -14.39
CA LEU A 60 -2.08 14.88 -15.82
C LEU A 60 -3.26 15.36 -16.68
N ARG A 61 -4.50 14.97 -16.33
CA ARG A 61 -5.70 15.42 -17.06
C ARG A 61 -5.96 16.91 -16.94
N ALA A 62 -5.63 17.54 -15.81
CA ALA A 62 -5.79 18.97 -15.62
C ALA A 62 -4.77 19.77 -16.44
N ASN A 63 -3.57 19.22 -16.64
CA ASN A 63 -2.44 19.88 -17.30
C ASN A 63 -2.26 19.47 -18.78
N LYS A 64 -3.32 19.01 -19.46
CA LYS A 64 -3.28 18.57 -20.88
C LYS A 64 -2.68 19.58 -21.86
N LYS A 65 -2.82 20.87 -21.58
CA LYS A 65 -2.30 21.97 -22.40
C LYS A 65 -0.78 22.02 -22.43
N ASP A 66 -0.14 21.47 -21.40
CA ASP A 66 1.32 21.49 -21.24
C ASP A 66 1.97 20.20 -21.77
N PHE A 67 1.21 19.27 -22.37
CA PHE A 67 1.72 17.98 -22.84
C PHE A 67 2.75 18.08 -23.97
N ASP A 68 2.73 19.16 -24.76
CA ASP A 68 3.77 19.43 -25.77
C ASP A 68 5.09 19.90 -25.17
N THR A 69 5.08 20.29 -23.90
CA THR A 69 6.23 20.83 -23.17
C THR A 69 6.47 20.08 -21.86
N ILE A 70 6.45 18.74 -21.91
CA ILE A 70 6.77 17.91 -20.75
C ILE A 70 8.26 18.08 -20.42
N ASP A 71 8.53 18.86 -19.37
CA ASP A 71 9.84 19.15 -18.84
C ASP A 71 9.86 18.99 -17.31
N ASN A 72 10.96 19.40 -16.67
CA ASN A 72 11.06 19.35 -15.21
C ASN A 72 10.04 20.26 -14.50
N ASN A 73 9.60 21.35 -15.12
CA ASN A 73 8.59 22.23 -14.53
C ASN A 73 7.21 21.58 -14.57
N PHE A 74 6.88 20.85 -15.63
CA PHE A 74 5.67 20.05 -15.72
C PHE A 74 5.58 19.03 -14.58
N TRP A 75 6.66 18.25 -14.37
CA TRP A 75 6.71 17.28 -13.27
C TRP A 75 6.64 17.96 -11.90
N GLY A 76 7.32 19.10 -11.72
CA GLY A 76 7.22 19.87 -10.48
C GLY A 76 5.80 20.40 -10.19
N LYS A 77 5.01 20.74 -11.20
CA LYS A 77 3.59 21.08 -11.01
C LYS A 77 2.79 19.89 -10.52
N ILE A 78 2.94 18.73 -11.17
CA ILE A 78 2.25 17.50 -10.77
C ILE A 78 2.62 17.12 -9.34
N GLU A 79 3.91 17.18 -9.00
CA GLU A 79 4.39 16.91 -7.65
C GLU A 79 3.74 17.86 -6.63
N ASN A 80 3.67 19.16 -6.91
CA ASN A 80 3.00 20.13 -6.03
C ASN A 80 1.49 19.87 -5.90
N ASP A 81 0.81 19.43 -6.97
CA ASP A 81 -0.63 19.13 -6.94
C ASP A 81 -0.96 17.89 -6.09
N ILE A 82 0.01 17.01 -5.84
CA ILE A 82 -0.17 15.75 -5.11
C ILE A 82 0.41 15.82 -3.69
N ASN A 83 1.45 16.64 -3.48
CA ASN A 83 2.19 16.74 -2.21
C ASN A 83 1.47 17.55 -1.10
N ASP A 84 0.15 17.71 -1.16
CA ASP A 84 -0.61 18.43 -0.11
C ASP A 84 -0.60 17.67 1.24
N ASP A 85 -0.25 16.37 1.25
CA ASP A 85 -0.14 15.56 2.49
C ASP A 85 0.93 14.43 2.47
N THR A 86 1.55 14.15 1.34
CA THR A 86 2.47 13.01 1.19
C THR A 86 3.74 13.46 0.51
N ASN A 87 4.92 13.29 1.13
CA ASN A 87 6.20 13.69 0.53
C ASN A 87 6.66 12.65 -0.50
N TYR A 88 6.11 12.69 -1.72
CA TYR A 88 6.58 11.85 -2.83
C TYR A 88 7.37 12.69 -3.82
N SER A 89 8.50 12.15 -4.26
CA SER A 89 9.27 12.72 -5.36
C SER A 89 8.83 12.09 -6.68
N ILE A 90 8.53 12.91 -7.69
CA ILE A 90 8.02 12.46 -9.00
C ILE A 90 8.96 12.96 -10.11
N GLY A 91 9.30 12.08 -11.03
CA GLY A 91 10.09 12.48 -12.20
C GLY A 91 10.24 11.38 -13.23
N SER A 92 11.20 11.54 -14.13
CA SER A 92 11.37 10.68 -15.32
C SER A 92 12.70 9.89 -15.29
N ASN A 93 13.24 9.58 -14.10
CA ASN A 93 14.51 8.84 -13.90
C ASN A 93 14.48 7.94 -12.64
N ASN A 94 15.50 7.08 -12.47
CA ASN A 94 15.60 6.08 -11.38
C ASN A 94 15.76 6.59 -9.93
N ASP A 95 15.77 7.90 -9.68
CA ASP A 95 15.99 8.47 -8.33
C ASP A 95 14.68 8.90 -7.64
N PHE A 96 13.53 8.71 -8.29
CA PHE A 96 12.22 9.14 -7.79
C PHE A 96 11.44 7.99 -7.16
N ASP A 97 10.56 8.32 -6.20
CA ASP A 97 9.62 7.36 -5.62
C ASP A 97 8.63 6.85 -6.67
N ILE A 98 8.28 7.74 -7.61
CA ILE A 98 7.37 7.49 -8.71
C ILE A 98 8.02 7.99 -10.00
N GLU A 99 8.30 7.05 -10.90
CA GLU A 99 8.81 7.32 -12.23
C GLU A 99 7.65 7.40 -13.22
N ILE A 100 7.60 8.47 -14.01
CA ILE A 100 6.61 8.64 -15.07
C ILE A 100 7.34 8.78 -16.40
N THR A 101 7.15 7.78 -17.26
CA THR A 101 7.61 7.83 -18.64
C THR A 101 6.42 8.14 -19.55
N HIS A 102 6.67 8.78 -20.68
CA HIS A 102 5.62 9.14 -21.61
C HIS A 102 6.04 8.90 -23.06
N SER A 103 5.04 8.62 -23.91
CA SER A 103 5.20 8.55 -25.36
C SER A 103 4.03 9.24 -26.04
N LYS A 104 4.28 9.82 -27.23
CA LYS A 104 3.31 10.59 -28.00
C LYS A 104 3.08 9.93 -29.36
N ASP A 105 1.81 9.78 -29.75
CA ASP A 105 1.37 9.42 -31.10
C ASP A 105 0.24 10.36 -31.54
N GLY A 106 0.54 11.29 -32.44
CA GLY A 106 -0.39 12.35 -32.83
C GLY A 106 -0.78 13.22 -31.63
N ASN A 107 -2.08 13.30 -31.32
CA ASN A 107 -2.61 14.01 -30.14
C ASN A 107 -2.82 13.08 -28.93
N LEU A 108 -2.33 11.84 -28.98
CA LEU A 108 -2.44 10.88 -27.88
C LEU A 108 -1.12 10.78 -27.12
N TYR A 109 -1.22 10.81 -25.81
CA TYR A 109 -0.12 10.71 -24.86
C TYR A 109 -0.37 9.50 -23.98
N LEU A 110 0.55 8.53 -24.03
CA LEU A 110 0.57 7.39 -23.13
C LEU A 110 1.55 7.70 -22.00
N PHE A 111 1.05 7.78 -20.78
CA PHE A 111 1.84 7.93 -19.55
C PHE A 111 1.92 6.60 -18.83
N GLN A 112 3.12 6.11 -18.59
CA GLN A 112 3.37 4.95 -17.74
C GLN A 112 3.89 5.45 -16.40
N ILE A 113 3.15 5.14 -15.34
CA ILE A 113 3.46 5.52 -13.96
C ILE A 113 3.99 4.26 -13.26
N GLU A 114 5.21 4.30 -12.77
CA GLU A 114 5.88 3.18 -12.10
C GLU A 114 6.31 3.60 -10.69
N TRP A 115 6.05 2.73 -9.71
CA TRP A 115 6.52 2.95 -8.35
C TRP A 115 7.83 2.20 -8.13
N THR A 116 8.92 2.91 -7.88
CA THR A 116 10.25 2.29 -7.75
C THR A 116 10.31 1.31 -6.57
N ASN A 117 9.65 1.69 -5.47
CA ASN A 117 9.67 0.92 -4.21
C ASN A 117 8.44 0.01 -4.03
N ARG A 118 7.49 0.02 -4.97
CA ARG A 118 6.26 -0.79 -4.89
C ARG A 118 6.12 -1.49 -6.23
N ASN A 119 6.02 -2.82 -6.27
CA ASN A 119 5.83 -3.57 -7.52
C ASN A 119 4.44 -3.30 -8.13
N TYR A 120 4.24 -2.09 -8.63
CA TYR A 120 3.01 -1.53 -9.12
C TYR A 120 3.35 -0.52 -10.22
N SER A 121 2.71 -0.71 -11.36
CA SER A 121 2.76 0.23 -12.47
C SER A 121 1.36 0.31 -13.09
N THR A 122 1.06 1.46 -13.69
CA THR A 122 -0.17 1.66 -14.45
C THR A 122 0.10 2.51 -15.68
N GLU A 123 -0.78 2.38 -16.66
CA GLU A 123 -0.71 3.12 -17.91
C GLU A 123 -1.98 3.95 -18.08
N VAL A 124 -1.81 5.19 -18.50
CA VAL A 124 -2.89 6.13 -18.73
C VAL A 124 -2.73 6.73 -20.12
N LEU A 125 -3.74 6.52 -20.97
CA LEU A 125 -3.82 7.14 -22.28
C LEU A 125 -4.70 8.40 -22.20
N LEU A 126 -4.13 9.55 -22.56
CA LEU A 126 -4.80 10.85 -22.54
C LEU A 126 -4.67 11.52 -23.91
N ALA A 127 -5.72 12.21 -24.34
CA ALA A 127 -5.64 13.13 -25.46
C ALA A 127 -5.15 14.50 -24.98
N GLY A 128 -4.24 15.13 -25.73
CA GLY A 128 -3.85 16.53 -25.54
C GLY A 128 -4.97 17.49 -25.95
N ASP A 129 -4.83 18.76 -25.55
CA ASP A 129 -5.69 19.84 -26.05
C ASP A 129 -5.21 20.25 -27.46
N GLU A 130 -6.16 20.42 -28.39
CA GLU A 130 -5.90 21.00 -29.74
C GLU A 130 -5.60 22.50 -29.70
#